data_AF-A0A600A1G7-F1
#
_entry.id   AF-A0A600A1G7-F1
#
_cell.length_a   1.000
_cell.length_b   1.000
_cell.length_c   1.000
_cell.angle_alpha   90.00
_cell.angle_beta   90.00
_cell.angle_gamma   90.00
#
_symmetry.space_group_name_H-M   'P 1'
#
loop_
_entity.id
_entity.type
_entity.pdbx_description
1 polymer ?
#
loop_
_entity_poly.entity_id
_entity_poly.type
_entity_poly.pdbx_seq_one_letter_code
_entity_poly.pdbx_strand_id
1 'polypeptide(L)' 'MSKEKFERTKPHVNVGTIGHVDHGKTTLTAAITTVLAKTYGGAARAFDQIDNA' A
#
# COMPACT_ATOMS: atom_id res chain seq x y z
N MET A 1 -3.88 -17.90 19.73
CA MET A 1 -2.97 -16.74 19.72
C MET A 1 -3.73 -15.60 19.07
N SER A 2 -4.36 -14.73 19.86
CA SER A 2 -5.13 -13.60 19.31
C SER A 2 -4.19 -12.65 18.58
N LYS A 3 -4.54 -12.22 17.37
CA LYS A 3 -3.78 -11.20 16.64
C LYS A 3 -3.69 -9.95 17.53
N GLU A 4 -2.49 -9.38 17.59
CA GLU A 4 -2.25 -8.15 18.34
C GLU A 4 -3.17 -7.03 17.81
N LYS A 5 -3.79 -6.28 18.73
CA LYS A 5 -4.70 -5.20 18.36
C LYS A 5 -3.90 -4.06 17.76
N PHE A 6 -4.22 -3.70 16.52
CA PHE A 6 -3.56 -2.57 15.86
C PHE A 6 -3.97 -1.25 16.51
N GLU A 7 -3.01 -0.57 17.14
CA GLU A 7 -3.23 0.73 17.77
C GLU A 7 -2.93 1.88 16.80
N ARG A 8 -3.95 2.68 16.47
CA ARG A 8 -3.88 3.81 15.53
C ARG A 8 -3.44 5.09 16.22
N THR A 9 -2.19 5.15 16.68
CA THR A 9 -1.65 6.33 17.38
C THR A 9 -1.15 7.43 16.44
N LYS A 10 -0.82 7.08 15.19
CA LYS A 10 -0.33 8.02 14.17
C LYS A 10 -1.49 8.68 13.42
N PRO A 11 -1.32 9.92 12.92
CA PRO A 11 -2.30 10.54 12.02
C PRO A 11 -2.60 9.64 10.82
N HIS A 12 -3.89 9.46 10.52
CA HIS A 12 -4.37 8.61 9.45
C HIS A 12 -4.94 9.44 8.31
N VAL A 13 -4.61 9.07 7.07
CA VAL A 13 -5.11 9.74 5.87
C VAL A 13 -5.65 8.69 4.89
N ASN A 14 -6.87 8.92 4.38
CA ASN A 14 -7.44 8.11 3.30
C ASN A 14 -6.90 8.63 1.95
N VAL A 15 -6.31 7.75 1.14
CA VAL A 15 -5.70 8.12 -0.15
C VAL A 15 -6.07 7.10 -1.23
N GLY A 16 -5.94 7.51 -2.50
CA GLY A 16 -6.16 6.64 -3.66
C GLY A 16 -5.38 7.12 -4.88
N THR A 17 -5.13 6.20 -5.82
CA THR A 17 -4.44 6.49 -7.09
C THR A 17 -5.46 6.47 -8.24
N ILE A 18 -5.66 7.60 -8.91
CA ILE A 18 -6.64 7.77 -10.00
C ILE A 18 -5.95 8.19 -11.31
N GLY A 19 -6.61 7.96 -12.46
CA GLY A 19 -6.06 8.31 -13.78
C GLY A 19 -6.49 7.37 -14.92
N HIS A 20 -6.07 7.71 -16.15
CA HIS A 20 -6.42 6.97 -17.38
C HIS A 20 -5.87 5.53 -17.40
N VAL A 21 -6.46 4.66 -18.22
CA VAL A 21 -5.98 3.29 -18.43
C VAL A 21 -4.50 3.31 -18.88
N ASP A 22 -3.75 2.29 -18.48
CA ASP A 22 -2.31 2.12 -18.79
C ASP A 22 -1.34 3.19 -18.27
N HIS A 23 -1.79 4.17 -17.48
CA HIS A 23 -0.92 5.15 -16.83
C HIS A 23 -0.21 4.61 -15.56
N GLY A 24 -0.17 3.29 -15.37
CA GLY A 24 0.65 2.66 -14.33
C GLY A 24 0.18 2.88 -12.89
N LYS A 25 -1.11 3.11 -12.64
CA LYS A 25 -1.67 3.31 -11.29
C LYS A 25 -1.31 2.16 -10.34
N THR A 26 -1.56 0.91 -10.74
CA THR A 26 -1.27 -0.29 -9.97
C THR A 26 0.25 -0.46 -9.74
N THR A 27 1.07 -0.23 -10.77
CA THR A 27 2.53 -0.27 -10.68
C THR A 27 3.06 0.76 -9.68
N LEU A 28 2.52 1.98 -9.71
CA LEU A 28 2.88 3.04 -8.78
C LEU A 28 2.52 2.67 -7.34
N THR A 29 1.32 2.13 -7.10
CA THR A 29 0.91 1.67 -5.76
C THR A 29 1.83 0.57 -5.24
N ALA A 30 2.20 -0.42 -6.07
CA ALA A 30 3.15 -1.47 -5.68
C ALA A 30 4.54 -0.90 -5.32
N ALA A 31 5.03 0.05 -6.13
CA ALA A 31 6.31 0.71 -5.89
C ALA A 31 6.30 1.52 -4.57
N ILE A 32 5.23 2.27 -4.29
CA ILE A 32 5.08 3.03 -3.05
C ILE A 32 5.19 2.09 -1.84
N THR A 33 4.45 0.98 -1.80
CA THR A 33 4.50 0.04 -0.67
C THR A 33 5.89 -0.61 -0.53
N THR A 34 6.55 -0.91 -1.65
CA THR A 34 7.90 -1.50 -1.65
C THR A 34 8.95 -0.53 -1.10
N VAL A 35 8.92 0.73 -1.53
CA VAL A 35 9.86 1.76 -1.06
C VAL A 35 9.64 2.04 0.42
N LEU A 36 8.40 2.21 0.87
CA LEU A 36 8.11 2.48 2.28
C LEU A 36 8.50 1.29 3.17
N ALA A 37 8.26 0.05 2.73
CA ALA A 37 8.68 -1.14 3.46
C ALA A 37 10.21 -1.23 3.60
N LYS A 38 10.96 -0.85 2.56
CA LYS A 38 12.43 -0.82 2.61
C LYS A 38 12.97 0.30 3.51
N THR A 39 12.37 1.49 3.45
CA THR A 39 12.89 2.68 4.15
C THR A 39 12.47 2.72 5.62
N TYR A 40 11.23 2.35 5.93
CA TYR A 40 10.63 2.53 7.26
C TYR A 40 10.17 1.22 7.90
N GLY A 41 10.36 0.08 7.23
CA GLY A 41 9.78 -1.20 7.61
C GLY A 41 8.30 -1.32 7.20
N GLY A 42 7.70 -2.47 7.49
CA GLY A 42 6.32 -2.79 7.11
C GLY A 42 6.23 -3.83 5.99
N ALA A 43 5.04 -3.97 5.42
CA ALA A 43 4.75 -5.00 4.42
C ALA A 43 4.64 -4.40 3.02
N ALA A 44 5.53 -4.83 2.12
CA ALA A 44 5.37 -4.57 0.70
C ALA A 44 4.12 -5.28 0.17
N ARG A 45 3.42 -4.67 -0.80
CA ARG A 45 2.30 -5.27 -1.51
C ARG A 45 2.71 -5.46 -2.97
N ALA A 46 2.64 -6.71 -3.42
CA ALA A 46 2.90 -7.04 -4.81
C ALA A 46 1.75 -6.55 -5.71
N PHE A 47 2.03 -6.37 -7.00
CA PHE A 47 1.11 -5.80 -7.98
C PHE A 47 -0.22 -6.57 -8.05
N ASP A 48 -0.14 -7.90 -8.10
CA ASP A 48 -1.25 -8.85 -8.10
C ASP A 48 -2.15 -8.75 -6.85
N GLN A 49 -1.62 -8.25 -5.74
CA GLN A 49 -2.41 -8.02 -4.52
C GLN A 49 -3.20 -6.70 -4.58
N ILE A 50 -2.82 -5.78 -5.46
CA ILE A 50 -3.47 -4.47 -5.64
C ILE A 50 -4.50 -4.55 -6.77
N ASP A 51 -4.16 -5.28 -7.83
CA ASP A 51 -5.04 -5.53 -8.97
C ASP A 51 -6.02 -6.68 -8.68
N ASN A 52 -6.87 -6.50 -7.67
CA ASN A 52 -7.97 -7.43 -7.34
C ASN A 52 -9.33 -6.83 -7.74
N ALA A 53 -9.41 -6.26 -8.95
CA ALA A 53 -10.65 -5.77 -9.54
C ALA A 53 -11.45 -6.91 -10.20
#